data_AF-A0A3D2RP55-F1
#
_entry.id   AF-A0A3D2RP55-F1
#
_cell.length_a   1.000
_cell.length_b   1.000
_cell.length_c   1.000
_cell.angle_alpha   90.00
_cell.angle_beta   90.00
_cell.angle_gamma   90.00
#
_symmetry.space_group_name_H-M   'P 1'
#
loop_
_entity.id
_entity.type
_entity.pdbx_description
1 polymer ?
#
loop_
_entity_poly.entity_id
_entity_poly.type
_entity_poly.pdbx_seq_one_letter_code
_entity_poly.pdbx_strand_id
1 'polypeptide(L)'
;SMGILHEVNDKNLVPQLINLLADSAPWLVGLLAVCALAAMQSTGAAYMSTFSGMVTRDIYKSYIAPDASDAAQKLCGRIFVFVVALAALFVAAQFTGAIVMLGGLAVAYGFQMWPALMGICFFPQFTRKGVVWGLVAGLVSVTLTDRPVGVIPDLLNAFIPDFIGFQFDALPWGRYPLTIHSAGWGILFNLIVTLSVSLCGSQSGKEQEHKKKRHDFLQAVSGISPDRRKHIPLAWALTLVWFLVGFGPFAVIGNTLFSDPNVPSTWGPFGLPSLWVWQLSFLAFGIFVMWFLAIHVGLSKPVPPEEVDRLRDEYFGSV
;
A
#
# COMPACT_ATOMS: atom_id res chain seq x y z
N SER A 1 4.87 38.60 -8.85
CA SER A 1 4.95 39.02 -7.42
C SER A 1 6.37 38.79 -6.90
N MET A 2 6.82 39.47 -5.84
CA MET A 2 8.23 39.62 -5.43
C MET A 2 8.95 38.33 -4.92
N GLY A 3 8.57 37.13 -5.38
CA GLY A 3 9.23 35.85 -5.02
C GLY A 3 9.19 35.48 -3.52
N ILE A 4 8.64 36.34 -2.67
CA ILE A 4 8.51 36.13 -1.24
C ILE A 4 7.21 35.36 -1.00
N LEU A 5 7.37 34.13 -0.50
CA LEU A 5 6.25 33.29 -0.10
C LEU A 5 5.78 33.70 1.29
N HIS A 6 4.48 33.93 1.46
CA HIS A 6 3.87 34.29 2.74
C HIS A 6 3.10 33.10 3.30
N GLU A 7 3.20 32.89 4.62
CA GLU A 7 2.45 31.83 5.34
C GLU A 7 2.62 30.43 4.76
N VAL A 8 3.85 30.08 4.39
CA VAL A 8 4.18 28.76 3.86
C VAL A 8 4.04 27.70 4.94
N ASN A 9 3.34 26.63 4.60
CA ASN A 9 3.30 25.38 5.35
C ASN A 9 3.32 24.18 4.38
N ASP A 10 3.43 22.98 4.92
CA ASP A 10 3.55 21.73 4.15
C ASP A 10 2.37 21.48 3.19
N LYS A 11 1.20 22.12 3.43
CA LYS A 11 -0.02 21.93 2.64
C LYS A 11 -0.14 22.90 1.47
N ASN A 12 0.47 24.08 1.57
CA ASN A 12 0.29 25.16 0.58
C ASN A 12 1.57 25.50 -0.20
N LEU A 13 2.73 24.95 0.19
CA LEU A 13 4.01 25.21 -0.47
C LEU A 13 3.96 24.93 -1.99
N VAL A 14 3.48 23.76 -2.41
CA VAL A 14 3.44 23.38 -3.83
C VAL A 14 2.51 24.30 -4.64
N PRO A 15 1.25 24.55 -4.24
CA PRO A 15 0.40 25.54 -4.90
C PRO A 15 1.03 26.93 -4.99
N GLN A 16 1.70 27.39 -3.92
CA GLN A 16 2.36 28.68 -3.93
C GLN A 16 3.54 28.74 -4.91
N LEU A 17 4.35 27.68 -5.01
CA LEU A 17 5.42 27.57 -5.99
C LEU A 17 4.90 27.59 -7.44
N ILE A 18 3.79 26.90 -7.70
CA ILE A 18 3.13 26.93 -9.02
C ILE A 18 2.65 28.36 -9.34
N ASN A 19 2.07 29.06 -8.37
CA ASN A 19 1.59 30.42 -8.56
C ASN A 19 2.70 31.44 -8.86
N LEU A 20 3.93 31.21 -8.39
CA LEU A 20 5.07 32.07 -8.76
C LEU A 20 5.40 32.03 -10.26
N LEU A 21 5.03 30.97 -10.96
CA LEU A 21 5.21 30.82 -12.41
C LEU A 21 4.09 31.49 -13.22
N ALA A 22 3.03 32.00 -12.58
CA ALA A 22 1.86 32.54 -13.29
C ALA A 22 2.21 33.75 -14.16
N ASP A 23 3.12 34.61 -13.67
CA ASP A 23 3.53 35.83 -14.38
C ASP A 23 4.49 35.53 -15.55
N SER A 24 5.36 34.52 -15.42
CA SER A 24 6.43 34.22 -16.37
C SER A 24 6.10 33.10 -17.37
N ALA A 25 5.31 32.12 -16.96
CA ALA A 25 4.95 30.94 -17.74
C ALA A 25 3.50 30.48 -17.46
N PRO A 26 2.48 31.29 -17.82
CA PRO A 26 1.07 30.98 -17.54
C PRO A 26 0.59 29.66 -18.17
N TRP A 27 1.14 29.29 -19.34
CA TRP A 27 0.85 28.01 -19.99
C TRP A 27 1.31 26.81 -19.15
N LEU A 28 2.43 26.94 -18.43
CA LEU A 28 2.99 25.89 -17.59
C LEU A 28 2.17 25.72 -16.32
N VAL A 29 1.66 26.80 -15.74
CA VAL A 29 0.71 26.76 -14.61
C VAL A 29 -0.55 25.97 -15.00
N GLY A 30 -1.11 26.26 -16.18
CA GLY A 30 -2.26 25.52 -16.70
C GLY A 30 -1.96 24.02 -16.89
N LEU A 31 -0.80 23.69 -17.46
CA LEU A 31 -0.36 22.30 -17.64
C LEU A 31 -0.18 21.58 -16.29
N LEU A 32 0.50 22.20 -15.32
CA LEU A 32 0.73 21.62 -14.00
C LEU A 32 -0.58 21.38 -13.25
N ALA A 33 -1.54 22.31 -13.34
CA ALA A 33 -2.88 22.13 -12.77
C ALA A 33 -3.63 20.93 -13.40
N VAL A 34 -3.57 20.79 -14.73
CA VAL A 34 -4.16 19.64 -15.44
C VAL A 34 -3.48 18.33 -15.05
N CYS A 35 -2.14 18.30 -14.96
CA CYS A 35 -1.39 17.13 -14.51
C CYS A 35 -1.76 16.72 -13.08
N ALA A 36 -1.89 17.68 -12.16
CA ALA A 36 -2.32 17.41 -10.79
C ALA A 36 -3.75 16.83 -10.75
N LEU A 37 -4.69 17.42 -11.51
CA LEU A 37 -6.05 16.88 -11.63
C LEU A 37 -6.07 15.47 -12.22
N ALA A 38 -5.31 15.23 -13.29
CA ALA A 38 -5.21 13.93 -13.94
C ALA A 38 -4.67 12.85 -12.98
N ALA A 39 -3.62 13.16 -12.20
CA ALA A 39 -3.05 12.25 -11.22
C ALA A 39 -4.01 11.90 -10.07
N MET A 40 -4.77 12.89 -9.59
CA MET A 40 -5.81 12.66 -8.58
C MET A 40 -6.94 11.77 -9.12
N GLN A 41 -7.38 12.02 -10.36
CA GLN A 41 -8.43 11.24 -11.01
C GLN A 41 -8.00 9.79 -11.28
N SER A 42 -6.78 9.56 -11.78
CA SER A 42 -6.29 8.19 -12.04
C SER A 42 -6.24 7.35 -10.77
N THR A 43 -5.78 7.93 -9.67
CA THR A 43 -5.70 7.27 -8.37
C THR A 43 -7.10 7.00 -7.79
N GLY A 44 -7.97 8.01 -7.83
CA GLY A 44 -9.36 7.88 -7.37
C GLY A 44 -10.14 6.81 -8.13
N ALA A 45 -10.03 6.79 -9.46
CA ALA A 45 -10.68 5.79 -10.31
C ALA A 45 -10.22 4.36 -10.00
N ALA A 46 -8.91 4.16 -9.78
CA ALA A 46 -8.36 2.86 -9.41
C ALA A 46 -8.91 2.37 -8.05
N TYR A 47 -8.97 3.24 -7.04
CA TYR A 47 -9.56 2.89 -5.75
C TYR A 47 -11.06 2.58 -5.84
N MET A 48 -11.82 3.40 -6.57
CA MET A 48 -13.26 3.16 -6.77
C MET A 48 -13.51 1.84 -7.49
N SER A 49 -12.74 1.54 -8.55
CA SER A 49 -12.86 0.29 -9.30
C SER A 49 -12.53 -0.92 -8.42
N THR A 50 -11.45 -0.84 -7.65
CA THR A 50 -11.03 -1.90 -6.73
C THR A 50 -12.09 -2.14 -5.65
N PHE A 51 -12.59 -1.07 -5.01
CA PHE A 51 -13.65 -1.17 -4.00
C PHE A 51 -14.95 -1.74 -4.58
N SER A 52 -15.35 -1.28 -5.77
CA SER A 52 -16.50 -1.81 -6.48
C SER A 52 -16.37 -3.32 -6.73
N GLY A 53 -15.19 -3.76 -7.16
CA GLY A 53 -14.88 -5.18 -7.35
C GLY A 53 -14.99 -5.98 -6.05
N MET A 54 -14.40 -5.49 -4.96
CA MET A 54 -14.47 -6.14 -3.64
C MET A 54 -15.92 -6.28 -3.15
N VAL A 55 -16.71 -5.20 -3.18
CA VAL A 55 -18.11 -5.25 -2.70
C VAL A 55 -18.97 -6.14 -3.59
N THR A 56 -18.81 -6.07 -4.91
CA THR A 56 -19.66 -6.82 -5.84
C THR A 56 -19.33 -8.31 -5.88
N ARG A 57 -18.04 -8.67 -5.95
CA ARG A 57 -17.62 -10.07 -6.06
C ARG A 57 -17.54 -10.75 -4.70
N ASP A 58 -16.91 -10.11 -3.72
CA ASP A 58 -16.57 -10.78 -2.45
C ASP A 58 -17.72 -10.73 -1.44
N ILE A 59 -18.64 -9.76 -1.56
CA ILE A 59 -19.79 -9.61 -0.65
C ILE A 59 -21.09 -9.94 -1.38
N TYR A 60 -21.45 -9.13 -2.39
CA TYR A 60 -22.76 -9.22 -3.02
C TYR A 60 -22.97 -10.55 -3.73
N LYS A 61 -22.07 -10.93 -4.65
CA LYS A 61 -22.19 -12.21 -5.35
C LYS A 61 -21.96 -13.38 -4.41
N SER A 62 -20.89 -13.38 -3.60
CA SER A 62 -20.59 -14.53 -2.75
C SER A 62 -21.62 -14.83 -1.65
N TYR A 63 -22.30 -13.81 -1.10
CA TYR A 63 -23.16 -14.00 0.09
C TYR A 63 -24.60 -13.50 -0.04
N ILE A 64 -24.88 -12.50 -0.90
CA ILE A 64 -26.23 -11.89 -0.99
C ILE A 64 -27.01 -12.47 -2.17
N ALA A 65 -26.40 -12.54 -3.35
CA ALA A 65 -27.00 -13.00 -4.59
C ALA A 65 -26.00 -13.82 -5.43
N PRO A 66 -25.81 -15.11 -5.11
CA PRO A 66 -24.90 -16.02 -5.83
C PRO A 66 -25.11 -16.06 -7.35
N ASP A 67 -26.36 -16.02 -7.76
CA ASP A 67 -26.77 -16.10 -9.17
C ASP A 67 -26.91 -14.72 -9.84
N ALA A 68 -26.36 -13.66 -9.23
CA ALA A 68 -26.45 -12.31 -9.77
C ALA A 68 -25.82 -12.21 -11.17
N SER A 69 -26.61 -11.74 -12.13
CA SER A 69 -26.15 -11.45 -13.50
C SER A 69 -25.07 -10.36 -13.49
N ASP A 70 -24.26 -10.30 -14.55
CA ASP A 70 -23.21 -9.29 -14.68
C ASP A 70 -23.77 -7.86 -14.72
N ALA A 71 -24.99 -7.68 -15.24
CA ALA A 71 -25.68 -6.40 -15.21
C ALA A 71 -26.04 -5.98 -13.78
N ALA A 72 -26.55 -6.91 -12.97
CA ALA A 72 -26.87 -6.66 -11.56
C ALA A 72 -25.61 -6.36 -10.74
N GLN A 73 -24.53 -7.10 -10.95
CA GLN A 73 -23.23 -6.86 -10.31
C GLN A 73 -22.69 -5.46 -10.66
N LYS A 74 -22.71 -5.06 -11.95
CA LYS A 74 -22.26 -3.72 -12.38
C LYS A 74 -23.10 -2.59 -11.78
N LEU A 75 -24.42 -2.75 -11.72
CA LEU A 75 -25.32 -1.75 -11.14
C LEU A 75 -25.06 -1.61 -9.63
N CYS A 76 -25.01 -2.73 -8.91
CA CYS A 76 -24.66 -2.79 -7.49
C CYS A 76 -23.32 -2.07 -7.23
N GLY A 77 -22.29 -2.41 -8.01
CA GLY A 77 -20.98 -1.78 -7.89
C GLY A 77 -20.99 -0.26 -8.08
N ARG A 78 -21.77 0.26 -9.04
CA ARG A 78 -21.92 1.71 -9.26
C ARG A 78 -22.63 2.40 -8.10
N ILE A 79 -23.68 1.79 -7.56
CA ILE A 79 -24.42 2.32 -6.41
C ILE A 79 -23.50 2.42 -5.20
N PHE A 80 -22.75 1.35 -4.89
CA PHE A 80 -21.82 1.37 -3.76
C PHE A 80 -20.68 2.39 -3.91
N VAL A 81 -20.13 2.55 -5.12
CA VAL A 81 -19.15 3.60 -5.41
C VAL A 81 -19.75 4.99 -5.17
N PHE A 82 -20.99 5.23 -5.60
CA PHE A 82 -21.67 6.50 -5.36
C PHE A 82 -21.89 6.76 -3.87
N VAL A 83 -22.37 5.76 -3.13
CA VAL A 83 -22.61 5.85 -1.67
C VAL A 83 -21.31 6.13 -0.91
N VAL A 84 -20.22 5.41 -1.21
CA VAL A 84 -18.94 5.63 -0.53
C VAL A 84 -18.33 6.99 -0.89
N ALA A 85 -18.52 7.47 -2.13
CA ALA A 85 -18.07 8.80 -2.53
C ALA A 85 -18.81 9.91 -1.76
N LEU A 86 -20.13 9.77 -1.55
CA LEU A 86 -20.90 10.70 -0.71
C LEU A 86 -20.44 10.66 0.75
N ALA A 87 -20.20 9.47 1.30
CA ALA A 87 -19.68 9.33 2.66
C ALA A 87 -18.28 9.97 2.81
N ALA A 88 -17.40 9.75 1.84
CA ALA A 88 -16.08 10.37 1.81
C ALA A 88 -16.16 11.90 1.71
N LEU A 89 -17.06 12.44 0.87
CA LEU A 89 -17.29 13.87 0.75
C LEU A 89 -17.80 14.48 2.06
N PHE A 90 -18.74 13.81 2.72
CA PHE A 90 -19.26 14.23 4.03
C PHE A 90 -18.15 14.28 5.08
N VAL A 91 -17.35 13.21 5.19
CA VAL A 91 -16.21 13.18 6.12
C VAL A 91 -15.18 14.26 5.79
N ALA A 92 -14.91 14.49 4.51
CA ALA A 92 -13.96 15.51 4.08
C ALA A 92 -14.42 16.94 4.40
N ALA A 93 -15.73 17.20 4.29
CA ALA A 93 -16.33 18.49 4.62
C ALA A 93 -16.35 18.76 6.13
N GLN A 94 -16.64 17.74 6.94
CA GLN A 94 -16.85 17.90 8.38
C GLN A 94 -15.57 17.71 9.22
N PHE A 95 -14.62 16.89 8.75
CA PHE A 95 -13.45 16.45 9.53
C PHE A 95 -12.13 16.61 8.76
N THR A 96 -11.74 17.86 8.48
CA THR A 96 -10.53 18.19 7.68
C THR A 96 -9.23 17.59 8.23
N GLY A 97 -9.12 17.40 9.55
CA GLY A 97 -7.97 16.74 10.19
C GLY A 97 -8.01 15.20 10.14
N ALA A 98 -9.19 14.61 9.98
CA ALA A 98 -9.37 13.16 10.00
C ALA A 98 -8.86 12.49 8.72
N ILE A 99 -8.89 13.17 7.56
CA ILE A 99 -8.50 12.57 6.27
C ILE A 99 -7.05 12.07 6.29
N VAL A 100 -6.12 12.90 6.79
CA VAL A 100 -4.69 12.53 6.86
C VAL A 100 -4.46 11.39 7.85
N MET A 101 -5.18 11.41 8.98
CA MET A 101 -5.08 10.37 10.00
C MET A 101 -5.64 9.03 9.51
N LEU A 102 -6.85 9.04 8.94
CA LEU A 102 -7.52 7.86 8.40
C LEU A 102 -6.72 7.27 7.23
N GLY A 103 -6.14 8.11 6.37
CA GLY A 103 -5.24 7.66 5.31
C GLY A 103 -4.02 6.92 5.84
N GLY A 104 -3.34 7.48 6.85
CA GLY A 104 -2.20 6.81 7.50
C GLY A 104 -2.56 5.46 8.14
N LEU A 105 -3.70 5.40 8.83
CA LEU A 105 -4.22 4.16 9.41
C LEU A 105 -4.61 3.12 8.35
N ALA A 106 -5.26 3.54 7.27
CA ALA A 106 -5.65 2.64 6.18
C ALA A 106 -4.43 1.95 5.56
N VAL A 107 -3.32 2.66 5.38
CA VAL A 107 -2.06 2.08 4.90
C VAL A 107 -1.48 1.10 5.92
N ALA A 108 -1.50 1.45 7.22
CA ALA A 108 -1.00 0.58 8.29
C ALA A 108 -1.81 -0.73 8.41
N TYR A 109 -3.14 -0.67 8.28
CA TYR A 109 -4.01 -1.84 8.23
C TYR A 109 -3.83 -2.65 6.94
N GLY A 110 -3.71 -1.97 5.79
CA GLY A 110 -3.44 -2.62 4.50
C GLY A 110 -2.15 -3.43 4.52
N PHE A 111 -1.10 -2.90 5.18
CA PHE A 111 0.17 -3.61 5.35
C PHE A 111 0.04 -4.93 6.13
N GLN A 112 -1.01 -5.09 6.97
CA GLN A 112 -1.26 -6.34 7.70
C GLN A 112 -1.73 -7.50 6.82
N MET A 113 -2.09 -7.24 5.56
CA MET A 113 -2.39 -8.29 4.58
C MET A 113 -1.13 -8.97 4.04
N TRP A 114 0.06 -8.46 4.37
CA TRP A 114 1.33 -8.97 3.85
C TRP A 114 1.57 -10.47 4.16
N PRO A 115 1.31 -10.99 5.38
CA PRO A 115 1.48 -12.42 5.65
C PRO A 115 0.53 -13.30 4.86
N ALA A 116 -0.68 -12.82 4.53
CA ALA A 116 -1.61 -13.54 3.66
C ALA A 116 -1.04 -13.66 2.24
N LEU A 117 -0.51 -12.57 1.69
CA LEU A 117 0.14 -12.58 0.38
C LEU A 117 1.37 -13.48 0.36
N MET A 118 2.22 -13.38 1.38
CA MET A 118 3.38 -14.26 1.55
C MET A 118 2.98 -15.74 1.63
N GLY A 119 1.90 -16.06 2.34
CA GLY A 119 1.38 -17.42 2.46
C GLY A 119 0.87 -17.98 1.13
N ILE A 120 0.30 -17.15 0.26
CA ILE A 120 -0.20 -17.57 -1.06
C ILE A 120 0.95 -17.74 -2.07
N CYS A 121 1.94 -16.84 -2.03
CA CYS A 121 2.97 -16.79 -3.07
C CYS A 121 4.23 -17.60 -2.73
N PHE A 122 4.63 -17.65 -1.45
CA PHE A 122 5.99 -18.11 -1.09
C PHE A 122 6.03 -19.17 0.01
N PHE A 123 5.15 -19.09 1.01
CA PHE A 123 5.21 -19.93 2.21
C PHE A 123 3.99 -20.87 2.33
N PRO A 124 4.02 -22.05 1.69
CA PRO A 124 2.91 -23.02 1.76
C PRO A 124 2.62 -23.51 3.19
N GLN A 125 3.58 -23.33 4.11
CA GLN A 125 3.45 -23.69 5.52
C GLN A 125 2.44 -22.79 6.27
N PHE A 126 2.13 -21.60 5.76
CA PHE A 126 1.20 -20.70 6.43
C PHE A 126 -0.21 -21.30 6.43
N THR A 127 -0.77 -21.47 7.62
CA THR A 127 -2.13 -22.00 7.81
C THR A 127 -3.15 -20.89 7.61
N ARG A 128 -4.36 -21.23 7.15
CA ARG A 128 -5.47 -20.26 7.08
C ARG A 128 -5.75 -19.65 8.46
N LYS A 129 -5.80 -20.51 9.49
CA LYS A 129 -6.02 -20.08 10.88
C LYS A 129 -4.92 -19.14 11.35
N GLY A 130 -3.65 -19.46 11.07
CA GLY A 130 -2.52 -18.64 11.45
C GLY A 130 -2.54 -17.28 10.79
N VAL A 131 -2.78 -17.21 9.48
CA VAL A 131 -2.89 -15.93 8.77
C VAL A 131 -4.06 -15.08 9.30
N VAL A 132 -5.22 -15.69 9.58
CA VAL A 132 -6.39 -14.96 10.13
C VAL A 132 -6.10 -14.44 11.53
N TRP A 133 -5.57 -15.28 12.44
CA TRP A 133 -5.22 -14.84 13.80
C TRP A 133 -4.08 -13.83 13.81
N GLY A 134 -3.11 -13.98 12.90
CA GLY A 134 -2.06 -13.00 12.67
C GLY A 134 -2.61 -11.67 12.22
N LEU A 135 -3.51 -11.66 11.23
CA LEU A 135 -4.17 -10.44 10.77
C LEU A 135 -4.90 -9.74 11.92
N VAL A 136 -5.69 -10.47 12.72
CA VAL A 136 -6.36 -9.92 13.89
C VAL A 136 -5.37 -9.31 14.88
N ALA A 137 -4.31 -10.06 15.25
CA ALA A 137 -3.27 -9.58 16.15
C ALA A 137 -2.55 -8.33 15.61
N GLY A 138 -2.31 -8.28 14.30
CA GLY A 138 -1.71 -7.15 13.61
C GLY A 138 -2.61 -5.92 13.63
N LEU A 139 -3.89 -6.07 13.30
CA LEU A 139 -4.86 -4.96 13.35
C LEU A 139 -4.99 -4.42 14.78
N VAL A 140 -5.12 -5.30 15.78
CA VAL A 140 -5.13 -4.90 17.20
C VAL A 140 -3.84 -4.18 17.57
N SER A 141 -2.67 -4.69 17.17
CA SER A 141 -1.40 -4.04 17.48
C SER A 141 -1.23 -2.68 16.81
N VAL A 142 -1.60 -2.52 15.53
CA VAL A 142 -1.65 -1.21 14.86
C VAL A 142 -2.55 -0.26 15.64
N THR A 143 -3.71 -0.74 16.06
CA THR A 143 -4.71 0.04 16.78
C THR A 143 -4.18 0.53 18.13
N LEU A 144 -3.52 -0.35 18.89
CA LEU A 144 -2.96 -0.08 20.21
C LEU A 144 -1.66 0.75 20.17
N THR A 145 -1.07 0.97 18.99
CA THR A 145 0.20 1.70 18.84
C THR A 145 0.09 2.97 18.01
N ASP A 146 -1.06 3.26 17.41
CA ASP A 146 -1.31 4.49 16.64
C ASP A 146 -2.19 5.52 17.39
N ARG A 147 -2.42 6.70 16.79
CA ARG A 147 -3.21 7.82 17.34
C ARG A 147 -4.64 7.51 17.81
N PRO A 148 -5.35 6.42 17.42
CA PRO A 148 -6.67 6.13 17.97
C PRO A 148 -6.71 5.88 19.48
N VAL A 149 -5.59 5.95 20.20
CA VAL A 149 -5.56 5.99 21.67
C VAL A 149 -6.36 7.16 22.26
N GLY A 150 -6.85 8.13 21.46
CA GLY A 150 -7.92 9.05 21.88
C GLY A 150 -9.34 8.68 21.40
N VAL A 151 -9.50 8.19 20.17
CA VAL A 151 -10.82 7.98 19.54
C VAL A 151 -11.47 6.64 19.93
N ILE A 152 -10.69 5.61 20.21
CA ILE A 152 -11.19 4.30 20.60
C ILE A 152 -11.69 4.30 22.04
N PRO A 153 -11.02 4.96 23.00
CA PRO A 153 -11.64 5.24 24.30
C PRO A 153 -12.95 6.00 24.16
N ASP A 154 -13.02 7.07 23.36
CA ASP A 154 -14.26 7.84 23.18
C ASP A 154 -15.38 7.01 22.54
N LEU A 155 -15.07 6.19 21.53
CA LEU A 155 -16.04 5.31 20.88
C LEU A 155 -16.44 4.15 21.80
N LEU A 156 -15.50 3.48 22.47
CA LEU A 156 -15.80 2.37 23.37
C LEU A 156 -16.54 2.87 24.62
N ASN A 157 -16.15 4.00 25.21
CA ASN A 157 -16.86 4.65 26.32
C ASN A 157 -18.26 5.12 25.88
N ALA A 158 -18.47 5.49 24.62
CA ALA A 158 -19.82 5.78 24.10
C ALA A 158 -20.73 4.54 24.00
N PHE A 159 -20.16 3.33 23.90
CA PHE A 159 -20.93 2.07 23.83
C PHE A 159 -20.86 1.23 25.12
N ILE A 160 -20.05 1.62 26.11
CA ILE A 160 -19.89 0.96 27.42
C ILE A 160 -20.43 1.92 28.50
N PRO A 161 -21.51 1.57 29.24
CA PRO A 161 -22.05 2.42 30.30
C PRO A 161 -21.03 2.69 31.41
N ASP A 162 -20.96 3.93 31.89
CA ASP A 162 -20.04 4.41 32.93
C ASP A 162 -19.98 3.53 34.19
N PHE A 163 -21.05 2.78 34.48
CA PHE A 163 -21.15 1.84 35.60
C PHE A 163 -20.16 0.64 35.54
N ILE A 164 -19.60 0.33 34.37
CA ILE A 164 -18.63 -0.77 34.20
C ILE A 164 -17.22 -0.37 34.66
N GLY A 165 -16.96 0.93 34.92
CA GLY A 165 -15.73 1.41 35.57
C GLY A 165 -14.44 1.21 34.78
N PHE A 166 -14.52 0.86 33.50
CA PHE A 166 -13.38 0.70 32.59
C PHE A 166 -13.27 1.94 31.69
N GLN A 167 -12.44 2.92 32.06
CA GLN A 167 -12.10 4.07 31.23
C GLN A 167 -10.72 3.86 30.59
N PHE A 168 -10.64 3.94 29.26
CA PHE A 168 -9.37 3.84 28.53
C PHE A 168 -8.71 5.22 28.35
N ASP A 169 -8.31 5.91 29.41
CA ASP A 169 -7.86 7.32 29.29
C ASP A 169 -6.62 7.54 28.39
N ALA A 170 -5.66 6.62 28.43
CA ALA A 170 -4.53 6.52 27.50
C ALA A 170 -3.76 5.22 27.76
N LEU A 171 -3.26 4.55 26.71
CA LEU A 171 -2.38 3.39 26.90
C LEU A 171 -1.04 3.83 27.53
N PRO A 172 -0.46 3.06 28.48
CA PRO A 172 0.75 3.45 29.23
C PRO A 172 1.98 3.79 28.36
N TRP A 173 2.02 3.27 27.13
CA TRP A 173 3.15 3.39 26.21
C TRP A 173 2.97 4.47 25.14
N GLY A 174 1.82 5.15 25.10
CA GLY A 174 1.55 6.24 24.16
C GLY A 174 1.59 5.83 22.68
N ARG A 175 1.70 6.83 21.79
CA ARG A 175 1.76 6.63 20.34
C ARG A 175 3.17 6.24 19.90
N TYR A 176 3.27 5.27 18.99
CA TYR A 176 4.52 4.81 18.39
C TYR A 176 5.56 4.47 19.47
N PRO A 177 5.28 3.49 20.34
CA PRO A 177 6.20 3.11 21.38
C PRO A 177 7.54 2.72 20.74
N LEU A 178 8.63 3.10 21.42
CA LEU A 178 10.00 2.97 20.92
C LEU A 178 10.26 3.66 19.56
N THR A 179 9.48 4.70 19.24
CA THR A 179 9.53 5.45 17.97
C THR A 179 9.29 4.59 16.71
N ILE A 180 8.73 3.39 16.87
CA ILE A 180 8.36 2.50 15.77
C ILE A 180 6.93 2.81 15.32
N HIS A 181 6.75 3.02 14.02
CA HIS A 181 5.45 3.27 13.41
C HIS A 181 4.48 2.10 13.69
N SER A 182 3.18 2.40 13.86
CA SER A 182 2.13 1.41 14.19
C SER A 182 2.10 0.21 13.25
N ALA A 183 2.26 0.44 11.95
CA ALA A 183 2.38 -0.61 10.93
C ALA A 183 3.52 -1.61 11.22
N GLY A 184 4.63 -1.15 11.80
CA GLY A 184 5.78 -1.96 12.20
C GLY A 184 5.47 -2.87 13.39
N TRP A 185 4.80 -2.34 14.42
CA TRP A 185 4.28 -3.15 15.52
C TRP A 185 3.23 -4.15 15.05
N GLY A 186 2.31 -3.69 14.21
CA GLY A 186 1.32 -4.52 13.54
C GLY A 186 1.93 -5.75 12.89
N ILE A 187 2.87 -5.54 11.96
CA ILE A 187 3.45 -6.65 11.21
C ILE A 187 4.26 -7.60 12.09
N LEU A 188 4.92 -7.08 13.13
CA LEU A 188 5.68 -7.88 14.09
C LEU A 188 4.77 -8.89 14.80
N PHE A 189 3.70 -8.41 15.44
CA PHE A 189 2.76 -9.28 16.14
C PHE A 189 1.99 -10.19 15.18
N ASN A 190 1.63 -9.68 14.00
CA ASN A 190 0.98 -10.45 12.97
C ASN A 190 1.81 -11.67 12.54
N LEU A 191 3.10 -11.46 12.25
CA LEU A 191 4.01 -12.54 11.87
C LEU A 191 4.27 -13.51 13.02
N ILE A 192 4.47 -13.01 14.25
CA ILE A 192 4.64 -13.88 15.43
C ILE A 192 3.46 -14.81 15.59
N VAL A 193 2.23 -14.29 15.54
CA VAL A 193 1.01 -15.10 15.68
C VAL A 193 0.80 -16.00 14.47
N THR A 194 1.02 -15.50 13.25
CA THR A 194 0.92 -16.31 12.03
C THR A 194 1.85 -17.51 12.08
N LEU A 195 3.12 -17.30 12.45
CA LEU A 195 4.12 -18.35 12.57
C LEU A 195 3.78 -19.31 13.71
N SER A 196 3.47 -18.80 14.90
CA SER A 196 3.16 -19.63 16.07
C SER A 196 1.96 -20.54 15.82
N VAL A 197 0.85 -19.98 15.32
CA VAL A 197 -0.35 -20.76 15.02
C VAL A 197 -0.13 -21.69 13.82
N SER A 198 0.69 -21.31 12.85
CA SER A 198 0.96 -22.17 11.69
C SER A 198 1.91 -23.34 12.01
N LEU A 199 2.87 -23.14 12.92
CA LEU A 199 3.81 -24.17 13.35
C LEU A 199 3.17 -25.13 14.38
N CYS A 200 2.34 -24.60 15.30
CA CYS A 200 1.66 -25.41 16.30
C CYS A 200 0.35 -26.05 15.79
N GLY A 201 -0.24 -25.49 14.73
CA GLY A 201 -1.48 -25.97 14.14
C GLY A 201 -1.27 -27.21 13.29
N SER A 202 -1.96 -28.31 13.61
CA SER A 202 -2.00 -29.46 12.72
C SER A 202 -2.84 -29.16 11.47
N GLN A 203 -2.25 -29.35 10.29
CA GLN A 203 -2.97 -29.39 9.03
C GLN A 203 -3.22 -30.86 8.65
N SER A 204 -4.38 -31.12 8.04
CA SER A 204 -4.60 -32.41 7.41
C SER A 204 -3.64 -32.59 6.24
N GLY A 205 -3.13 -33.81 6.02
CA GLY A 205 -2.26 -34.12 4.88
C GLY A 205 -2.89 -33.71 3.53
N LYS A 206 -4.21 -33.83 3.40
CA LYS A 206 -4.96 -33.36 2.22
C LYS A 206 -4.89 -31.85 2.01
N GLU A 207 -4.93 -31.06 3.09
CA GLU A 207 -4.84 -29.59 3.01
C GLU A 207 -3.43 -29.17 2.57
N GLN A 208 -2.40 -29.82 3.11
CA GLN A 208 -1.01 -29.59 2.74
C GLN A 208 -0.76 -29.92 1.26
N GLU A 209 -1.26 -31.07 0.80
CA GLU A 209 -1.15 -31.49 -0.59
C GLU A 209 -1.84 -30.50 -1.53
N HIS A 210 -3.07 -30.08 -1.20
CA HIS A 210 -3.81 -29.10 -2.01
C HIS A 210 -3.11 -27.74 -2.09
N LYS A 211 -2.49 -27.29 -1.00
CA LYS A 211 -1.69 -26.05 -1.00
C LYS A 211 -0.43 -26.22 -1.83
N LYS A 212 0.35 -27.27 -1.58
CA LYS A 212 1.57 -27.55 -2.35
C LYS A 212 1.27 -27.57 -3.85
N LYS A 213 0.21 -28.27 -4.25
CA LYS A 213 -0.29 -28.32 -5.63
C LYS A 213 -0.59 -26.94 -6.21
N ARG A 214 -1.21 -26.03 -5.43
CA ARG A 214 -1.45 -24.64 -5.85
C ARG A 214 -0.15 -23.85 -5.99
N HIS A 215 0.80 -24.00 -5.07
CA HIS A 215 2.10 -23.32 -5.17
C HIS A 215 2.91 -23.82 -6.36
N ASP A 216 2.92 -25.13 -6.60
CA ASP A 216 3.59 -25.75 -7.75
C ASP A 216 2.96 -25.25 -9.06
N PHE A 217 1.63 -25.16 -9.14
CA PHE A 217 0.93 -24.56 -10.28
C PHE A 217 1.30 -23.09 -10.49
N LEU A 218 1.26 -22.26 -9.44
CA LEU A 218 1.64 -20.85 -9.54
C LEU A 218 3.10 -20.70 -9.97
N GLN A 219 3.99 -21.54 -9.47
CA GLN A 219 5.40 -21.55 -9.83
C GLN A 219 5.64 -22.02 -11.27
N ALA A 220 4.81 -22.94 -11.78
CA ALA A 220 4.85 -23.37 -13.18
C ALA A 220 4.39 -22.26 -14.13
N VAL A 221 3.33 -21.53 -13.77
CA VAL A 221 2.77 -20.43 -14.59
C VAL A 221 3.62 -19.17 -14.54
N SER A 222 4.06 -18.75 -13.34
CA SER A 222 4.67 -17.43 -13.11
C SER A 222 6.16 -17.46 -12.78
N GLY A 223 6.76 -18.66 -12.74
CA GLY A 223 8.15 -18.84 -12.35
C GLY A 223 9.15 -18.19 -13.29
N ILE A 224 10.24 -17.68 -12.73
CA ILE A 224 11.37 -17.17 -13.52
C ILE A 224 12.00 -18.34 -14.29
N SER A 225 12.13 -18.15 -15.62
CA SER A 225 12.72 -19.12 -16.53
C SER A 225 14.17 -19.46 -16.11
N PRO A 226 14.63 -20.72 -16.28
CA PRO A 226 15.94 -21.16 -15.77
C PRO A 226 17.12 -20.30 -16.25
N ASP A 227 17.07 -19.83 -17.50
CA ASP A 227 18.09 -18.97 -18.13
C ASP A 227 18.21 -17.59 -17.46
N ARG A 228 17.14 -17.09 -16.85
CA ARG A 228 17.08 -15.76 -16.22
C ARG A 228 17.35 -15.78 -14.73
N ARG A 229 17.39 -16.95 -14.08
CA ARG A 229 17.65 -17.07 -12.64
C ARG A 229 18.99 -16.46 -12.20
N LYS A 230 19.98 -16.42 -13.10
CA LYS A 230 21.27 -15.74 -12.85
C LYS A 230 21.16 -14.25 -12.52
N HIS A 231 20.04 -13.61 -12.88
CA HIS A 231 19.81 -12.18 -12.63
C HIS A 231 19.17 -11.91 -11.26
N ILE A 232 18.75 -12.94 -10.52
CA ILE A 232 18.09 -12.79 -9.21
C ILE A 232 18.98 -12.06 -8.18
N PRO A 233 20.28 -12.36 -8.02
CA PRO A 233 21.11 -11.62 -7.07
C PRO A 233 21.22 -10.13 -7.40
N LEU A 234 21.34 -9.81 -8.68
CA LEU A 234 21.36 -8.42 -9.15
C LEU A 234 20.02 -7.73 -8.92
N ALA A 235 18.90 -8.43 -9.18
CA ALA A 235 17.56 -7.93 -8.90
C ALA A 235 17.41 -7.52 -7.43
N TRP A 236 17.82 -8.40 -6.51
CA TRP A 236 17.84 -8.10 -5.08
C TRP A 236 18.75 -6.92 -4.74
N ALA A 237 19.99 -6.89 -5.24
CA ALA A 237 20.92 -5.80 -4.97
C ALA A 237 20.36 -4.44 -5.43
N LEU A 238 19.87 -4.36 -6.67
CA LEU A 238 19.28 -3.15 -7.23
C LEU A 238 18.05 -2.69 -6.43
N THR A 239 17.19 -3.63 -6.04
CA THR A 239 15.97 -3.33 -5.27
C THR A 239 16.31 -2.84 -3.87
N LEU A 240 17.25 -3.50 -3.18
CA LEU A 240 17.71 -3.09 -1.85
C LEU A 240 18.39 -1.72 -1.88
N VAL A 241 19.23 -1.45 -2.88
CA VAL A 241 19.81 -0.11 -3.08
C VAL A 241 18.70 0.92 -3.29
N TRP A 242 17.70 0.61 -4.12
CA TRP A 242 16.61 1.54 -4.37
C TRP A 242 15.82 1.88 -3.10
N PHE A 243 15.42 0.86 -2.33
CA PHE A 243 14.61 1.06 -1.13
C PHE A 243 15.40 1.59 0.06
N LEU A 244 16.65 1.17 0.29
CA LEU A 244 17.44 1.63 1.44
C LEU A 244 18.09 2.99 1.18
N VAL A 245 18.55 3.23 -0.05
CA VAL A 245 19.28 4.46 -0.42
C VAL A 245 18.34 5.51 -1.01
N GLY A 246 17.46 5.14 -1.94
CA GLY A 246 16.56 6.10 -2.56
C GLY A 246 15.54 6.69 -1.58
N PHE A 247 14.81 5.82 -0.87
CA PHE A 247 13.69 6.22 0.00
C PHE A 247 13.87 5.88 1.48
N GLY A 248 14.86 5.04 1.79
CA GLY A 248 15.07 4.50 3.12
C GLY A 248 15.93 5.40 4.00
N PRO A 249 16.56 4.84 5.06
CA PRO A 249 17.31 5.64 6.03
C PRO A 249 18.48 6.40 5.41
N PHE A 250 19.06 5.93 4.30
CA PHE A 250 20.18 6.60 3.65
C PHE A 250 19.77 7.72 2.69
N ALA A 251 18.47 7.97 2.51
CA ALA A 251 18.00 9.12 1.72
C ALA A 251 18.47 10.46 2.30
N VAL A 252 18.84 10.50 3.58
CA VAL A 252 19.44 11.67 4.25
C VAL A 252 20.73 12.13 3.57
N ILE A 253 21.49 11.22 2.94
CA ILE A 253 22.68 11.57 2.15
C ILE A 253 22.31 12.54 1.02
N GLY A 254 21.14 12.35 0.41
CA GLY A 254 20.62 13.21 -0.64
C GLY A 254 20.39 14.67 -0.23
N ASN A 255 20.33 14.97 1.07
CA ASN A 255 20.12 16.34 1.54
C ASN A 255 21.30 17.27 1.21
N THR A 256 22.52 16.75 1.15
CA THR A 256 23.74 17.57 1.03
C THR A 256 24.75 17.05 0.00
N LEU A 257 24.51 15.89 -0.63
CA LEU A 257 25.46 15.27 -1.54
C LEU A 257 25.83 16.14 -2.75
N PHE A 258 24.87 16.84 -3.34
CA PHE A 258 25.08 17.58 -4.60
C PHE A 258 25.28 19.08 -4.38
N SER A 259 24.64 19.66 -3.37
CA SER A 259 24.65 21.09 -3.09
C SER A 259 24.18 21.38 -1.67
N ASP A 260 24.41 22.60 -1.18
CA ASP A 260 23.78 23.06 0.05
C ASP A 260 22.32 23.47 -0.25
N PRO A 261 21.31 22.84 0.37
CA PRO A 261 19.92 23.15 0.10
C PRO A 261 19.52 24.56 0.55
N ASN A 262 20.27 25.18 1.48
CA ASN A 262 19.99 26.51 1.99
C ASN A 262 20.70 27.62 1.21
N VAL A 263 21.61 27.28 0.29
CA VAL A 263 22.43 28.25 -0.45
C VAL A 263 22.25 28.05 -1.96
N PRO A 264 21.31 28.78 -2.60
CA PRO A 264 20.98 28.61 -4.02
C PRO A 264 22.14 28.78 -5.01
N SER A 265 23.17 29.57 -4.66
CA SER A 265 24.36 29.72 -5.49
C SER A 265 25.17 28.43 -5.65
N THR A 266 24.96 27.44 -4.77
CA THR A 266 25.64 26.14 -4.82
C THR A 266 24.91 25.10 -5.68
N TRP A 267 23.73 25.41 -6.23
CA TRP A 267 22.89 24.44 -6.94
C TRP A 267 23.37 24.11 -8.37
N GLY A 268 24.47 24.71 -8.81
CA GLY A 268 25.13 24.30 -10.06
C GLY A 268 25.66 22.86 -9.98
N PRO A 269 25.66 22.10 -11.09
CA PRO A 269 25.25 22.48 -12.44
C PRO A 269 23.75 22.33 -12.72
N PHE A 270 22.99 21.67 -11.83
CA PHE A 270 21.60 21.27 -12.11
C PHE A 270 20.58 22.40 -11.92
N GLY A 271 20.95 23.48 -11.22
CA GLY A 271 20.04 24.56 -10.85
C GLY A 271 18.95 24.11 -9.86
N LEU A 272 19.15 22.98 -9.18
CA LEU A 272 18.20 22.36 -8.27
C LEU A 272 18.85 22.09 -6.91
N PRO A 273 18.10 22.15 -5.79
CA PRO A 273 18.60 21.71 -4.50
C PRO A 273 18.98 20.23 -4.53
N SER A 274 20.00 19.85 -3.75
CA SER A 274 20.50 18.46 -3.65
C SER A 274 19.40 17.41 -3.50
N LEU A 275 18.39 17.68 -2.66
CA LEU A 275 17.29 16.75 -2.43
C LEU A 275 16.49 16.45 -3.71
N TRP A 276 16.27 17.44 -4.58
CA TRP A 276 15.57 17.23 -5.85
C TRP A 276 16.39 16.42 -6.83
N VAL A 277 17.67 16.73 -6.95
CA VAL A 277 18.61 15.95 -7.78
C VAL A 277 18.62 14.50 -7.32
N TRP A 278 18.65 14.26 -6.01
CA TRP A 278 18.56 12.92 -5.43
C TRP A 278 17.24 12.21 -5.78
N GLN A 279 16.09 12.84 -5.54
CA GLN A 279 14.78 12.23 -5.82
C GLN A 279 14.59 11.91 -7.30
N LEU A 280 15.01 12.80 -8.20
CA LEU A 280 14.94 12.56 -9.65
C LEU A 280 15.90 11.45 -10.10
N SER A 281 17.09 11.39 -9.52
CA SER A 281 18.06 10.33 -9.81
C SER A 281 17.54 8.96 -9.37
N PHE A 282 16.98 8.86 -8.17
CA PHE A 282 16.41 7.61 -7.67
C PHE A 282 15.05 7.27 -8.28
N LEU A 283 14.32 8.25 -8.81
CA LEU A 283 13.17 8.00 -9.68
C LEU A 283 13.62 7.34 -10.99
N ALA A 284 14.63 7.90 -11.66
CA ALA A 284 15.18 7.31 -12.89
C ALA A 284 15.76 5.91 -12.63
N PHE A 285 16.48 5.74 -11.52
CA PHE A 285 16.96 4.43 -11.07
C PHE A 285 15.79 3.48 -10.83
N GLY A 286 14.72 3.93 -10.17
CA GLY A 286 13.52 3.14 -9.94
C GLY A 286 12.83 2.68 -11.21
N ILE A 287 12.69 3.56 -12.19
CA ILE A 287 12.17 3.23 -13.53
C ILE A 287 13.03 2.14 -14.17
N PHE A 288 14.37 2.27 -14.09
CA PHE A 288 15.29 1.25 -14.56
C PHE A 288 15.12 -0.09 -13.82
N VAL A 289 15.01 -0.08 -12.48
CA VAL A 289 14.80 -1.29 -11.69
C VAL A 289 13.48 -1.97 -12.07
N MET A 290 12.39 -1.20 -12.22
CA MET A 290 11.10 -1.73 -12.65
C MET A 290 11.15 -2.33 -14.05
N TRP A 291 11.79 -1.65 -15.01
CA TRP A 291 12.04 -2.19 -16.34
C TRP A 291 12.85 -3.49 -16.29
N PHE A 292 13.93 -3.50 -15.49
CA PHE A 292 14.80 -4.66 -15.32
C PHE A 292 14.03 -5.86 -14.76
N LEU A 293 13.25 -5.67 -13.70
CA LEU A 293 12.43 -6.72 -13.10
C LEU A 293 11.32 -7.21 -14.05
N ALA A 294 10.57 -6.29 -14.65
CA ALA A 294 9.42 -6.62 -15.48
C ALA A 294 9.84 -7.32 -16.79
N ILE A 295 10.82 -6.76 -17.50
CA ILE A 295 11.17 -7.16 -18.87
C ILE A 295 12.41 -8.05 -18.91
N HIS A 296 13.49 -7.64 -18.23
CA HIS A 296 14.77 -8.36 -18.30
C HIS A 296 14.76 -9.64 -17.46
N VAL A 297 14.31 -9.58 -16.20
CA VAL A 297 14.07 -10.78 -15.37
C VAL A 297 12.82 -11.52 -15.85
N GLY A 298 11.84 -10.80 -16.38
CA GLY A 298 10.65 -11.37 -17.02
C GLY A 298 9.48 -11.59 -16.07
N LEU A 299 9.42 -10.87 -14.94
CA LEU A 299 8.34 -10.99 -13.95
C LEU A 299 6.99 -10.48 -14.46
N SER A 300 6.96 -9.75 -15.58
CA SER A 300 5.74 -9.23 -16.21
C SER A 300 5.51 -9.79 -17.61
N LYS A 301 6.14 -10.91 -17.97
CA LYS A 301 5.89 -11.53 -19.26
C LYS A 301 4.46 -12.08 -19.31
N PRO A 302 3.67 -11.75 -20.35
CA PRO A 302 2.34 -12.30 -20.49
C PRO A 302 2.45 -13.82 -20.71
N VAL A 303 1.65 -14.57 -19.95
CA VAL A 303 1.50 -16.01 -20.13
C VAL A 303 0.30 -16.27 -21.04
N PRO A 304 0.43 -17.04 -22.12
CA PRO A 304 -0.69 -17.38 -22.99
C PRO A 304 -1.83 -18.05 -22.20
N PRO A 305 -3.11 -17.67 -22.42
CA PRO A 305 -4.24 -18.29 -21.73
C PRO A 305 -4.30 -19.82 -21.90
N GLU A 306 -3.98 -20.31 -23.10
CA GLU A 306 -3.94 -21.75 -23.41
C GLU A 306 -2.93 -22.52 -22.55
N GLU A 307 -1.79 -21.88 -22.23
CA GLU A 307 -0.78 -22.48 -21.36
C GLU A 307 -1.26 -22.53 -19.91
N VAL A 308 -1.96 -21.49 -19.45
CA VAL A 308 -2.58 -21.46 -18.12
C VAL A 308 -3.66 -22.54 -18.00
N ASP A 309 -4.51 -22.69 -19.01
CA ASP A 309 -5.56 -23.72 -19.04
C ASP A 309 -4.96 -25.13 -19.05
N ARG A 310 -3.94 -25.37 -19.89
CA ARG A 310 -3.23 -26.65 -19.93
C ARG A 310 -2.62 -27.01 -18.57
N LEU A 311 -1.90 -26.08 -17.95
CA LEU A 311 -1.29 -26.29 -16.63
C LEU A 311 -2.37 -26.43 -15.55
N ARG A 312 -3.49 -25.72 -15.64
CA ARG A 312 -4.61 -25.90 -14.72
C ARG A 312 -5.13 -27.33 -14.82
N ASP A 313 -5.34 -27.85 -16.02
CA ASP A 313 -5.88 -29.19 -16.24
C ASP A 313 -4.89 -30.28 -15.79
N GLU A 314 -3.59 -30.09 -16.02
CA GLU A 314 -2.54 -31.00 -15.55
C GLU A 314 -2.54 -31.11 -14.01
N TYR A 315 -2.64 -29.96 -13.32
CA TYR A 315 -2.66 -29.97 -11.88
C TYR A 315 -4.06 -30.38 -11.39
N PHE A 316 -5.11 -29.61 -11.64
CA PHE A 316 -6.43 -29.76 -11.00
C PHE A 316 -7.43 -30.68 -11.70
N GLY A 317 -7.11 -31.19 -12.89
CA GLY A 317 -8.04 -31.92 -13.76
C GLY A 317 -8.87 -30.97 -14.62
N SER A 318 -9.37 -31.50 -15.75
CA SER A 318 -10.28 -30.77 -16.64
C SER A 318 -11.63 -30.52 -15.97
N VAL A 319 -12.13 -29.29 -16.08
CA VAL A 319 -13.49 -28.89 -15.64
C VAL A 319 -14.54 -29.39 -16.62
#